data_AF-A0A955N251-F1
#
_entry.id   AF-A0A955N251-F1
#
_cell.length_a   1.000
_cell.length_b   1.000
_cell.length_c   1.000
_cell.angle_alpha   90.00
_cell.angle_beta   90.00
_cell.angle_gamma   90.00
#
_symmetry.space_group_name_H-M   'P 1'
#
loop_
_entity.id
_entity.type
_entity.pdbx_description
1 polymer ?
#
loop_
_entity_poly.entity_id
_entity_poly.type
_entity_poly.pdbx_seq_one_letter_code
_entity_poly.pdbx_strand_id
1 'polypeptide(L)'
;IPRLIDMGVEPFLVASSLIGIIAQRLVRVICPHCKAPVEAPKEMLLALGYMPKDYEGVTFYKGKGCEECKYLGYSGRTGIYEMVPVTQEIRDLAIKRSSGADIKKVAMQQGMLTLRQYGWARVRDGLTTVEELLRVTQEDVHLEKSISEEMAKDKDHVIEGEFEL
;
A
#
# COMPACT_ATOMS: atom_id res chain seq x y z
N ILE A 1 -13.49 -5.72 -6.48
CA ILE A 1 -14.63 -5.55 -7.41
C ILE A 1 -14.65 -6.63 -8.49
N PRO A 2 -13.61 -6.83 -9.32
CA PRO A 2 -13.67 -7.80 -10.42
C PRO A 2 -14.08 -9.21 -9.98
N ARG A 3 -13.55 -9.68 -8.85
CA ARG A 3 -13.89 -11.00 -8.30
C ARG A 3 -15.37 -11.22 -8.02
N LEU A 4 -16.11 -10.19 -7.60
CA LEU A 4 -17.56 -10.31 -7.38
C LEU A 4 -18.30 -10.51 -8.70
N ILE A 5 -17.85 -9.83 -9.75
CA ILE A 5 -18.38 -9.96 -11.11
C ILE A 5 -18.06 -11.35 -11.66
N ASP A 6 -16.82 -11.83 -11.47
CA ASP A 6 -16.41 -13.19 -11.86
C ASP A 6 -17.23 -14.29 -11.15
N MET A 7 -17.70 -14.01 -9.93
CA MET A 7 -18.57 -14.90 -9.16
C MET A 7 -20.05 -14.81 -9.57
N GLY A 8 -20.38 -14.02 -10.59
CA GLY A 8 -21.73 -13.91 -11.16
C GLY A 8 -22.60 -12.79 -10.56
N VAL A 9 -22.03 -11.89 -9.76
CA VAL A 9 -22.78 -10.71 -9.30
C VAL A 9 -22.89 -9.70 -10.44
N GLU A 10 -24.12 -9.30 -10.76
CA GLU A 10 -24.34 -8.30 -11.81
C GLU A 10 -23.65 -6.97 -11.49
N PRO A 11 -22.91 -6.36 -12.44
CA PRO A 11 -22.15 -5.13 -12.20
C PRO A 11 -22.96 -3.97 -11.62
N PHE A 12 -24.23 -3.83 -12.01
CA PHE A 12 -25.09 -2.78 -11.48
C PHE A 12 -25.40 -2.98 -9.98
N LEU A 13 -25.49 -4.22 -9.50
CA LEU A 13 -25.68 -4.53 -8.08
C LEU A 13 -24.42 -4.22 -7.28
N VAL A 14 -23.26 -4.54 -7.84
CA VAL A 14 -21.96 -4.15 -7.27
C VAL A 14 -21.89 -2.62 -7.11
N ALA A 15 -22.27 -1.88 -8.15
CA ALA A 15 -22.26 -0.42 -8.15
C ALA A 15 -23.33 0.23 -7.26
N SER A 16 -24.49 -0.39 -7.08
CA SER A 16 -25.57 0.16 -6.25
C SER A 16 -25.46 -0.20 -4.77
N SER A 17 -24.88 -1.36 -4.45
CA SER A 17 -24.93 -1.94 -3.11
C SER A 17 -23.62 -1.79 -2.32
N LEU A 18 -22.46 -1.72 -3.00
CA LEU A 18 -21.20 -1.51 -2.31
C LEU A 18 -21.00 -0.04 -1.95
N ILE A 19 -20.65 0.19 -0.68
CA ILE A 19 -20.28 1.53 -0.17
C ILE A 19 -18.77 1.71 -0.05
N GLY A 20 -18.03 0.61 0.15
CA GLY A 20 -16.60 0.62 0.39
C GLY A 20 -16.02 -0.79 0.42
N ILE A 21 -14.73 -0.88 0.19
CA ILE A 21 -13.96 -2.12 0.25
C ILE A 21 -12.74 -1.87 1.12
N ILE A 22 -12.45 -2.82 2.01
CA ILE A 22 -11.26 -2.80 2.85
C ILE A 22 -10.44 -4.04 2.54
N ALA A 23 -9.17 -3.85 2.21
CA ALA A 23 -8.17 -4.89 2.24
C ALA A 23 -7.29 -4.71 3.47
N GLN A 24 -6.94 -5.82 4.13
CA GLN A 24 -6.11 -5.79 5.33
C GLN A 24 -5.01 -6.84 5.27
N ARG A 25 -3.86 -6.50 5.85
CA ARG A 25 -2.80 -7.45 6.21
C ARG A 25 -2.34 -7.21 7.64
N LEU A 26 -1.82 -8.25 8.28
CA LEU A 26 -1.28 -8.15 9.65
C LEU A 26 0.24 -8.08 9.61
N VAL A 27 0.80 -7.04 10.22
CA VAL A 27 2.23 -6.92 10.49
C VAL A 27 2.51 -7.21 11.96
N ARG A 28 3.63 -7.88 12.22
CA ARG A 28 4.18 -8.03 13.56
C ARG A 28 4.64 -6.69 14.10
N VAL A 29 4.40 -6.45 15.38
CA VAL A 29 4.84 -5.23 16.08
C VAL A 29 6.18 -5.48 16.75
N ILE A 30 7.11 -4.54 16.68
CA ILE A 30 8.40 -4.64 17.35
C ILE A 30 8.17 -4.76 18.86
N CYS A 31 8.85 -5.71 19.51
CA CYS A 31 8.75 -5.87 20.95
C CYS A 31 9.20 -4.58 21.68
N PRO A 32 8.38 -4.00 22.56
CA PRO A 32 8.72 -2.74 23.22
C PRO A 32 9.89 -2.87 24.21
N HIS A 33 10.13 -4.07 24.75
CA HIS A 33 11.20 -4.32 25.74
C HIS A 33 12.59 -4.44 25.12
N CYS A 34 12.70 -4.81 23.84
CA CYS A 34 13.99 -4.98 23.17
C CYS A 34 14.11 -4.20 21.85
N LYS A 35 13.24 -3.21 21.64
CA LYS A 35 13.29 -2.27 20.52
C LYS A 35 14.60 -1.49 20.58
N ALA A 36 15.38 -1.54 19.51
CA ALA A 36 16.62 -0.80 19.38
C ALA A 36 16.73 -0.16 17.99
N PRO A 37 17.37 1.02 17.88
CA PRO A 37 17.65 1.63 16.60
C PRO A 37 18.62 0.74 15.80
N VAL A 38 18.43 0.73 14.48
CA VAL A 38 19.28 0.02 13.52
C VAL A 38 19.57 0.91 12.32
N GLU A 39 20.64 0.60 11.60
CA GLU A 39 20.90 1.25 10.32
C GLU A 39 19.80 0.93 9.31
N ALA A 40 19.59 1.87 8.38
CA ALA A 40 18.61 1.71 7.30
C ALA A 40 18.94 0.45 6.47
N PRO A 41 18.01 -0.51 6.33
CA PRO A 41 18.24 -1.71 5.52
C PRO A 41 18.09 -1.37 4.02
N LYS A 42 19.14 -0.78 3.45
CA LYS A 42 19.15 -0.16 2.12
C LYS A 42 18.62 -1.07 1.01
N GLU A 43 19.01 -2.33 0.99
CA GLU A 43 18.56 -3.31 -0.02
C GLU A 43 17.05 -3.58 0.06
N MET A 44 16.50 -3.72 1.26
CA MET A 44 15.06 -3.93 1.46
C MET A 44 14.26 -2.67 1.13
N LEU A 45 14.79 -1.50 1.47
CA LEU A 45 14.19 -0.22 1.12
C LEU A 45 14.12 -0.03 -0.40
N LEU A 46 15.22 -0.37 -1.10
CA LEU A 46 15.25 -0.35 -2.55
C LEU A 46 14.27 -1.36 -3.17
N ALA A 47 14.16 -2.57 -2.62
CA ALA A 47 13.19 -3.57 -3.06
C ALA A 47 11.73 -3.08 -2.91
N LEU A 48 11.45 -2.29 -1.88
CA LEU A 48 10.16 -1.63 -1.66
C LEU A 48 9.94 -0.39 -2.56
N GLY A 49 10.97 0.06 -3.27
CA GLY A 49 10.92 1.24 -4.15
C GLY A 49 11.31 2.56 -3.48
N TYR A 50 11.90 2.53 -2.29
CA TYR A 50 12.35 3.73 -1.57
C TYR A 50 13.82 4.05 -1.86
N MET A 51 14.07 5.29 -2.25
CA MET A 51 15.39 5.89 -2.48
C MET A 51 15.89 6.60 -1.21
N PRO A 52 17.20 6.87 -1.07
CA PRO A 52 17.76 7.55 0.10
C PRO A 52 17.03 8.81 0.55
N LYS A 53 16.56 9.63 -0.41
CA LYS A 53 15.75 10.83 -0.16
C LYS A 53 14.41 10.55 0.55
N ASP A 54 13.82 9.38 0.36
CA ASP A 54 12.48 9.03 0.88
C ASP A 54 12.54 8.66 2.37
N TYR A 55 13.73 8.37 2.90
CA TYR A 55 13.97 8.00 4.28
C TYR A 55 15.06 8.82 4.97
N GLU A 56 15.38 9.99 4.43
CA GLU A 56 16.25 10.95 5.10
C GLU A 56 15.62 11.37 6.44
N GLY A 57 16.42 11.35 7.52
CA GLY A 57 15.95 11.65 8.87
C GLY A 57 15.07 10.57 9.52
N VAL A 58 14.81 9.44 8.85
CA VAL A 58 14.03 8.33 9.44
C VAL A 58 14.93 7.45 10.32
N THR A 59 14.51 7.21 11.56
CA THR A 59 15.15 6.23 12.45
C THR A 59 14.47 4.87 12.30
N PHE A 60 15.26 3.85 11.96
CA PHE A 60 14.75 2.49 11.84
C PHE A 60 14.93 1.72 13.14
N TYR A 61 14.02 0.79 13.42
CA TYR A 61 14.03 -0.01 14.64
C TYR A 61 13.90 -1.51 14.34
N LYS A 62 14.51 -2.32 15.20
CA LYS A 62 14.34 -3.77 15.24
C LYS A 62 14.31 -4.25 16.69
N GLY A 63 13.57 -5.32 16.96
CA GLY A 63 13.67 -6.00 18.25
C GLY A 63 14.88 -6.91 18.28
N LYS A 64 15.77 -6.76 19.27
CA LYS A 64 16.97 -7.60 19.42
C LYS A 64 16.67 -9.04 19.89
N GLY A 65 15.45 -9.27 20.39
CA GLY A 65 15.06 -10.51 21.08
C GLY A 65 15.30 -10.40 22.59
N CYS A 66 14.31 -10.79 23.38
CA CYS A 66 14.37 -10.89 24.84
C CYS A 66 13.34 -11.92 25.34
N GLU A 67 13.34 -12.23 26.62
CA GLU A 67 12.43 -13.21 27.22
C GLU A 67 10.95 -12.85 27.01
N GLU A 68 10.58 -11.58 27.12
CA GLU A 68 9.20 -11.08 26.92
C GLU A 68 8.63 -11.39 25.53
N CYS A 69 9.48 -11.41 24.51
CA CYS A 69 9.09 -11.79 23.15
C CYS A 69 9.56 -13.19 22.75
N LYS A 70 9.99 -14.02 23.70
CA LYS A 70 10.54 -15.37 23.45
C LYS A 70 11.66 -15.34 22.40
N TYR A 71 12.50 -14.30 22.48
CA TYR A 71 13.63 -14.04 21.59
C TYR A 71 13.25 -13.82 20.11
N LEU A 72 11.97 -13.55 19.80
CA LEU A 72 11.51 -13.31 18.42
C LEU A 72 11.77 -11.88 17.90
N GLY A 73 11.93 -10.91 18.80
CA GLY A 73 12.04 -9.49 18.46
C GLY A 73 10.71 -8.80 18.13
N TYR A 74 9.60 -9.54 18.14
CA TYR A 74 8.25 -9.03 17.89
C TYR A 74 7.30 -9.44 19.02
N SER A 75 6.33 -8.58 19.35
CA SER A 75 5.27 -8.90 20.30
C SER A 75 3.95 -8.31 19.81
N GLY A 76 2.97 -9.18 19.52
CA GLY A 76 1.68 -8.78 18.96
C GLY A 76 1.70 -8.50 17.45
N ARG A 77 0.55 -8.09 16.94
CA ARG A 77 0.30 -7.76 15.52
C ARG A 77 -0.61 -6.56 15.43
N THR A 78 -0.45 -5.75 14.38
CA THR A 78 -1.39 -4.70 14.00
C THR A 78 -1.81 -4.83 12.55
N GLY A 79 -2.98 -4.28 12.22
CA GLY A 79 -3.45 -4.18 10.85
C GLY A 79 -2.78 -3.04 10.08
N ILE A 80 -2.51 -3.31 8.82
CA ILE A 80 -2.33 -2.31 7.77
C ILE A 80 -3.53 -2.41 6.82
N TYR A 81 -4.01 -1.26 6.33
CA TYR A 81 -5.29 -1.17 5.65
C TYR A 81 -5.15 -0.42 4.33
N GLU A 82 -5.88 -0.90 3.34
CA GLU A 82 -6.18 -0.21 2.09
C GLU A 82 -7.70 -0.09 2.01
N MET A 83 -8.20 1.13 1.83
CA MET A 83 -9.64 1.43 1.90
C MET A 83 -10.07 2.13 0.62
N VAL A 84 -10.96 1.51 -0.12
CA VAL A 84 -11.54 2.03 -1.37
C VAL A 84 -12.98 2.45 -1.10
N PRO A 85 -13.28 3.75 -0.93
CA PRO A 85 -14.65 4.23 -0.99
C PRO A 85 -15.25 3.98 -2.38
N VAL A 86 -16.48 3.50 -2.46
CA VAL A 86 -17.15 3.27 -3.76
C VAL A 86 -17.82 4.57 -4.22
N THR A 87 -16.98 5.47 -4.75
CA THR A 87 -17.38 6.74 -5.37
C THR A 87 -18.08 6.52 -6.71
N GLN A 88 -18.68 7.58 -7.28
CA GLN A 88 -19.38 7.46 -8.57
C GLN A 88 -18.46 6.97 -9.69
N GLU A 89 -17.22 7.45 -9.76
CA GLU A 89 -16.24 6.98 -10.76
C GLU A 89 -15.93 5.48 -10.58
N ILE A 90 -15.76 5.01 -9.35
CA ILE A 90 -15.53 3.58 -9.06
C ILE A 90 -16.77 2.74 -9.44
N ARG A 91 -17.98 3.26 -9.24
CA ARG A 91 -19.22 2.63 -9.68
C ARG A 91 -19.27 2.50 -11.19
N ASP A 92 -18.92 3.56 -11.91
CA ASP A 92 -18.91 3.56 -13.37
C ASP A 92 -17.89 2.56 -13.93
N LEU A 93 -16.71 2.47 -13.31
CA LEU A 93 -15.71 1.45 -13.63
C LEU A 93 -16.21 0.02 -13.36
N ALA A 94 -16.93 -0.18 -12.25
CA ALA A 94 -17.52 -1.48 -11.95
C ALA A 94 -18.55 -1.88 -13.01
N ILE A 95 -19.44 -0.96 -13.42
CA ILE A 95 -20.44 -1.18 -14.48
C ILE A 95 -19.77 -1.52 -15.82
N LYS A 96 -18.69 -0.80 -16.16
CA LYS A 96 -17.88 -1.03 -17.37
C LYS A 96 -17.04 -2.31 -17.33
N ARG A 97 -17.07 -3.05 -16.21
CA ARG A 97 -16.23 -4.25 -15.97
C ARG A 97 -14.73 -3.96 -16.13
N SER A 98 -14.30 -2.77 -15.71
CA SER A 98 -12.90 -2.35 -15.77
C SER A 98 -12.01 -3.23 -14.88
N SER A 99 -10.71 -3.23 -15.17
CA SER A 99 -9.75 -4.07 -14.45
C SER A 99 -9.57 -3.61 -13.00
N GLY A 100 -9.04 -4.51 -12.16
CA GLY A 100 -8.65 -4.13 -10.80
C GLY A 100 -7.57 -3.04 -10.76
N ALA A 101 -6.70 -2.98 -11.77
CA ALA A 101 -5.66 -1.97 -11.90
C ALA A 101 -6.26 -0.58 -12.17
N ASP A 102 -7.25 -0.48 -13.08
CA ASP A 102 -7.93 0.78 -13.40
C ASP A 102 -8.67 1.34 -12.17
N ILE A 103 -9.38 0.46 -11.46
CA ILE A 103 -10.07 0.80 -10.22
C ILE A 103 -9.06 1.27 -9.16
N LYS A 104 -7.94 0.56 -9.01
CA LYS A 104 -6.88 0.92 -8.06
C LYS A 104 -6.25 2.27 -8.40
N LYS A 105 -6.00 2.56 -9.68
CA LYS A 105 -5.48 3.85 -10.17
C LYS A 105 -6.39 5.00 -9.76
N VAL A 106 -7.70 4.89 -10.03
CA VAL A 106 -8.68 5.93 -9.63
C VAL A 106 -8.77 6.05 -8.11
N ALA A 107 -8.79 4.94 -7.36
CA ALA A 107 -8.82 4.99 -5.91
C ALA A 107 -7.58 5.72 -5.32
N MET A 108 -6.39 5.45 -5.87
CA MET A 108 -5.15 6.13 -5.47
C MET A 108 -5.18 7.63 -5.81
N GLN A 109 -5.71 8.01 -6.98
CA GLN A 109 -5.92 9.42 -7.34
C GLN A 109 -6.90 10.12 -6.39
N GLN A 110 -7.89 9.40 -5.86
CA GLN A 110 -8.83 9.88 -4.85
C GLN A 110 -8.27 9.85 -3.41
N GLY A 111 -6.97 9.57 -3.23
CA GLY A 111 -6.29 9.65 -1.94
C GLY A 111 -6.26 8.35 -1.13
N MET A 112 -6.62 7.21 -1.74
CA MET A 112 -6.42 5.91 -1.09
C MET A 112 -4.93 5.65 -0.84
N LEU A 113 -4.59 5.32 0.40
CA LEU A 113 -3.29 4.73 0.73
C LEU A 113 -3.29 3.24 0.45
N THR A 114 -2.26 2.77 -0.24
CA THR A 114 -2.05 1.33 -0.42
C THR A 114 -1.59 0.67 0.87
N LEU A 115 -1.70 -0.66 0.94
CA LEU A 115 -1.16 -1.44 2.07
C LEU A 115 0.32 -1.10 2.33
N ARG A 116 1.12 -0.92 1.27
CA ARG A 116 2.53 -0.54 1.41
C ARG A 116 2.68 0.87 1.96
N GLN A 117 1.96 1.85 1.42
CA GLN A 117 2.06 3.23 1.88
C GLN A 117 1.64 3.37 3.35
N TYR A 118 0.54 2.71 3.74
CA TYR A 118 0.10 2.67 5.13
C TYR A 118 1.12 1.94 6.02
N GLY A 119 1.65 0.81 5.56
CA GLY A 119 2.68 0.06 6.29
C GLY A 119 4.00 0.82 6.41
N TRP A 120 4.38 1.62 5.41
CA TRP A 120 5.54 2.51 5.45
C TRP A 120 5.40 3.57 6.53
N ALA A 121 4.21 4.16 6.69
CA ALA A 121 3.95 5.03 7.83
C ALA A 121 4.21 4.31 9.16
N ARG A 122 3.77 3.06 9.32
CA ARG A 122 4.04 2.26 10.53
C ARG A 122 5.51 1.93 10.75
N VAL A 123 6.30 1.81 9.69
CA VAL A 123 7.76 1.66 9.80
C VAL A 123 8.40 2.96 10.28
N ARG A 124 7.99 4.11 9.73
CA ARG A 124 8.49 5.43 10.17
C ARG A 124 8.11 5.76 11.61
N ASP A 125 6.94 5.30 12.05
CA ASP A 125 6.50 5.39 13.46
C ASP A 125 7.29 4.43 14.38
N GLY A 126 8.17 3.58 13.82
CA GLY A 126 8.93 2.57 14.54
C GLY A 126 8.06 1.48 15.17
N LEU A 127 6.88 1.23 14.62
CA LEU A 127 5.94 0.21 15.12
C LEU A 127 6.30 -1.18 14.58
N THR A 128 6.70 -1.25 13.30
CA THR A 128 7.11 -2.48 12.63
C THR A 128 8.44 -2.28 11.88
N THR A 129 8.96 -3.33 11.25
CA THR A 129 10.25 -3.30 10.55
C THR A 129 10.06 -3.25 9.02
N VAL A 130 11.09 -2.79 8.30
CA VAL A 130 11.13 -2.86 6.83
C VAL A 130 11.03 -4.30 6.34
N GLU A 131 11.70 -5.23 7.03
CA GLU A 131 11.64 -6.67 6.77
C GLU A 131 10.19 -7.18 6.82
N GLU A 132 9.45 -6.78 7.86
CA GLU A 132 8.07 -7.19 8.03
C GLU A 132 7.14 -6.58 6.97
N LEU A 133 7.34 -5.30 6.64
CA LEU A 133 6.59 -4.63 5.58
C LEU A 133 6.79 -5.30 4.23
N LEU A 134 8.04 -5.62 3.89
CA LEU A 134 8.39 -6.33 2.66
C LEU A 134 7.71 -7.71 2.64
N ARG A 135 7.82 -8.49 3.72
CA ARG A 135 7.19 -9.81 3.84
C ARG A 135 5.68 -9.76 3.56
N VAL A 136 4.98 -8.73 4.05
CA VAL A 136 3.53 -8.64 3.88
C VAL A 136 3.09 -7.84 2.66
N THR A 137 3.96 -7.24 1.84
CA THR A 137 3.53 -6.44 0.66
C THR A 137 4.27 -6.81 -0.63
N GLN A 138 4.94 -7.97 -0.66
CA GLN A 138 5.70 -8.45 -1.83
C GLN A 138 4.88 -8.50 -3.13
N GLU A 139 3.65 -9.01 -3.08
CA GLU A 139 2.77 -9.10 -4.26
C GLU A 139 2.34 -7.73 -4.80
N ASP A 140 2.20 -6.74 -3.91
CA ASP A 140 1.79 -5.39 -4.29
C ASP A 140 2.90 -4.63 -5.05
N VAL A 141 4.16 -5.12 -5.03
CA VAL A 141 5.34 -4.42 -5.60
C VAL A 141 5.24 -4.27 -7.09
N HIS A 142 4.73 -5.29 -7.77
CA HIS A 142 4.69 -5.31 -9.23
C HIS A 142 3.54 -4.43 -9.75
N LEU A 143 2.39 -4.46 -9.08
CA LEU A 143 1.22 -3.68 -9.46
C LEU A 143 1.42 -2.16 -9.26
N GLU A 144 2.02 -1.75 -8.14
CA GLU A 144 2.24 -0.33 -7.88
C GLU A 144 3.28 0.30 -8.82
N LYS A 145 4.32 -0.45 -9.20
CA LYS A 145 5.32 0.02 -10.17
C LYS A 145 4.69 0.27 -11.54
N SER A 146 3.92 -0.69 -12.05
CA SER A 146 3.22 -0.54 -13.34
C SER A 146 2.26 0.66 -13.34
N ILE A 147 1.46 0.84 -12.27
CA ILE A 147 0.55 1.98 -12.16
C ILE A 147 1.32 3.30 -12.07
N SER A 148 2.41 3.35 -11.30
CA SER A 148 3.21 4.58 -11.14
C SER A 148 3.90 4.99 -12.44
N GLU A 149 4.40 4.02 -13.22
CA GLU A 149 4.99 4.24 -14.55
C GLU A 149 3.95 4.73 -15.56
N GLU A 150 2.74 4.19 -15.55
CA GLU A 150 1.63 4.66 -16.39
C GLU A 150 1.18 6.08 -16.00
N MET A 151 1.05 6.36 -14.70
CA MET A 151 0.68 7.70 -14.21
C MET A 151 1.74 8.76 -14.51
N ALA A 152 3.03 8.38 -14.59
CA ALA A 152 4.09 9.28 -15.02
C ALA A 152 3.96 9.61 -16.52
N LYS A 153 3.67 8.63 -17.37
CA LYS A 153 3.45 8.82 -18.82
C LYS A 153 2.23 9.70 -19.11
N ASP A 154 1.14 9.54 -18.36
CA ASP A 154 -0.06 10.39 -18.52
C ASP A 154 0.23 11.85 -18.17
N LYS A 155 1.13 12.12 -17.20
CA LYS A 155 1.53 13.49 -16.86
C LYS A 155 2.35 14.15 -17.96
N ASP A 156 3.21 13.39 -18.64
CA ASP A 156 4.02 13.90 -19.76
C ASP A 156 3.16 14.27 -20.99
N HIS A 157 1.99 13.63 -21.16
CA HIS A 157 1.06 13.94 -22.27
C HIS A 157 0.21 15.19 -22.04
N VAL A 158 0.07 15.67 -20.80
CA VAL A 158 -0.66 16.92 -20.49
C VAL A 158 0.23 18.15 -20.73
N ILE A 159 1.56 18.01 -20.69
CA ILE A 159 2.50 19.13 -20.86
C ILE A 159 2.71 19.53 -22.33
N GLU A 160 2.34 18.69 -23.30
CA GLU A 160 2.40 19.02 -24.74
C GLU A 160 1.11 19.67 -25.28
N GLY A 161 0.08 19.86 -24.43
CA GLY A 161 -1.26 20.31 -24.83
C GLY A 161 -1.70 21.71 -24.40
N GLU A 162 -0.86 22.49 -23.71
CA GLU A 162 -1.18 23.88 -23.31
C GLU A 162 -0.04 24.83 -23.68
N PHE A 163 0.02 25.29 -24.94
CA PHE A 163 0.50 26.63 -25.31
C PHE A 163 0.30 26.91 -26.81
N GLU A 164 -0.91 27.28 -27.23
CA GLU A 164 -1.13 28.19 -28.37
C GLU A 164 -2.36 29.08 -28.09
N LEU A 165 -2.08 30.29 -27.60
CA LEU A 165 -2.90 31.50 -27.76
C LEU A 165 -2.02 32.57 -28.38
#